data_AF-A0A1Y1Y4Q8-F1
#
_entry.id   AF-A0A1Y1Y4Q8-F1
#
_cell.length_a   1.000
_cell.length_b   1.000
_cell.length_c   1.000
_cell.angle_alpha   90.00
_cell.angle_beta   90.00
_cell.angle_gamma   90.00
#
_symmetry.space_group_name_H-M   'P 1'
#
loop_
_entity.id
_entity.type
_entity.pdbx_description
1 polymer ?
#
loop_
_entity_poly.entity_id
_entity_poly.type
_entity_poly.pdbx_seq_one_letter_code
_entity_poly.pdbx_strand_id
1 'polypeptide(L)' 'MKAVASRVTEKSDVLLLTAVDMEDSGPYEIAEPRVITALETYTPSWLQTPRLKRLAEIVSQQAIAQQEKLEF' A
#
# COMPACT_ATOMS: atom_id res chain seq x y z
N MET A 1 -13.40 -14.29 -39.10
CA MET A 1 -12.05 -14.59 -38.60
C MET A 1 -11.01 -14.90 -39.68
N LYS A 2 -11.35 -15.49 -40.84
CA LYS A 2 -10.35 -15.86 -41.88
C LYS A 2 -9.53 -14.71 -42.49
N ALA A 3 -10.14 -13.55 -42.73
CA ALA A 3 -9.46 -12.40 -43.36
C ALA A 3 -8.43 -11.69 -42.46
N VAL A 4 -8.57 -11.84 -41.14
CA VAL A 4 -7.65 -11.25 -40.16
C VAL A 4 -6.44 -12.17 -39.97
N ALA A 5 -6.67 -13.47 -39.85
CA ALA A 5 -5.60 -14.48 -39.74
C ALA A 5 -4.64 -14.48 -40.94
N SER A 6 -5.12 -14.16 -42.16
CA SER A 6 -4.30 -14.16 -43.37
C SER A 6 -3.31 -12.98 -43.48
N ARG A 7 -3.39 -11.98 -42.59
CA ARG A 7 -2.48 -10.82 -42.56
C ARG A 7 -1.51 -10.86 -41.37
N VAL A 8 -1.65 -11.85 -40.48
CA VAL A 8 -0.77 -12.06 -39.34
C VAL A 8 0.42 -12.90 -39.83
N THR A 9 1.62 -12.33 -39.77
CA THR A 9 2.89 -13.00 -40.16
C THR A 9 3.54 -13.77 -39.03
N GLU A 10 3.05 -13.60 -37.80
CA GLU A 10 3.53 -14.26 -36.59
C GLU A 10 2.90 -15.65 -36.46
N LYS A 11 3.73 -16.69 -36.39
CA LYS A 11 3.33 -18.12 -36.42
C LYS A 11 3.08 -18.73 -35.04
N SER A 12 2.97 -17.94 -33.98
CA SER A 12 2.71 -18.48 -32.66
C SER A 12 1.23 -18.85 -32.53
N ASP A 13 0.93 -20.14 -32.49
CA ASP A 13 -0.42 -20.68 -32.23
C ASP A 13 -0.81 -20.58 -30.73
N VAL A 14 0.08 -20.05 -29.90
CA VAL A 14 -0.15 -19.84 -28.48
C VAL A 14 -0.53 -18.38 -28.23
N LEU A 15 -1.76 -18.17 -27.74
CA LEU A 15 -2.29 -16.85 -27.38
C LEU A 15 -1.80 -16.34 -26.01
N LEU A 16 -1.32 -17.26 -25.17
CA LEU A 16 -0.85 -16.95 -23.83
C LEU A 16 0.60 -16.51 -23.89
N LEU A 17 0.91 -15.44 -23.15
CA LEU A 17 2.30 -15.06 -22.90
C LEU A 17 3.00 -16.22 -22.19
N THR A 18 4.29 -16.41 -22.49
CA THR A 18 5.15 -17.31 -21.72
C THR A 18 5.05 -16.92 -20.25
N ALA A 19 4.71 -17.89 -19.40
CA ALA A 19 4.63 -17.68 -17.97
C ALA A 19 5.98 -17.15 -17.48
N VAL A 20 5.96 -16.01 -16.80
CA VAL A 20 7.16 -15.44 -16.18
C VAL A 20 7.56 -16.40 -15.07
N ASP A 21 8.81 -16.87 -15.11
CA ASP A 21 9.33 -17.76 -14.08
C ASP A 21 9.41 -16.98 -12.77
N MET A 22 8.61 -17.38 -11.79
CA MET A 22 8.53 -16.68 -10.50
C MET A 22 9.84 -16.80 -9.70
N GLU A 23 10.69 -17.78 -10.05
CA GLU A 23 11.97 -18.05 -9.40
C GLU A 23 13.05 -16.99 -9.75
N ASP A 24 12.90 -16.27 -10.87
CA ASP A 24 13.83 -15.21 -11.32
C ASP A 24 13.23 -13.80 -11.19
N SER A 25 12.44 -13.58 -10.14
CA SER A 25 11.81 -12.28 -9.86
C SER A 25 12.79 -11.21 -9.33
N GLY A 26 14.10 -11.49 -9.36
CA GLY A 26 15.14 -10.65 -8.80
C GLY A 26 14.99 -10.44 -7.29
N PRO A 27 15.99 -9.85 -6.61
CA PRO A 27 15.79 -9.38 -5.25
C PRO A 27 14.76 -8.25 -5.28
N TYR A 28 13.64 -8.42 -4.58
CA TYR A 28 12.67 -7.34 -4.41
C TYR A 28 13.35 -6.12 -3.76
N GLU A 29 13.29 -4.97 -4.42
CA GLU A 29 13.74 -3.73 -3.82
C GLU A 29 12.80 -3.36 -2.67
N ILE A 30 13.33 -3.40 -1.45
CA ILE A 30 12.63 -2.89 -0.27
C ILE A 30 12.89 -1.39 -0.22
N ALA A 31 11.82 -0.60 -0.39
CA ALA A 31 11.92 0.85 -0.24
C ALA A 31 12.40 1.22 1.17
N GLU A 32 13.22 2.25 1.27
CA GLU A 32 13.69 2.75 2.57
C GLU A 32 12.51 3.24 3.44
N PRO A 33 12.55 3.01 4.76
CA PRO A 33 11.52 3.49 5.66
C PRO A 33 11.35 5.01 5.56
N ARG A 34 10.10 5.46 5.46
CA ARG A 34 9.80 6.90 5.48
C ARG A 34 10.04 7.48 6.88
N VAL A 35 10.67 8.64 6.94
CA VAL A 35 10.79 9.41 8.19
C VAL A 35 9.44 10.02 8.54
N ILE A 36 8.87 9.61 9.68
CA ILE A 36 7.61 10.16 10.20
C ILE A 36 7.94 11.21 11.26
N THR A 37 7.63 12.48 10.99
CA THR A 37 7.95 13.61 11.88
C THR A 37 6.83 13.92 12.88
N ALA A 38 5.58 13.59 12.55
CA ALA A 38 4.43 13.75 13.43
C ALA A 38 3.53 12.52 13.33
N LEU A 39 3.19 11.94 14.48
CA LEU A 39 2.25 10.82 14.56
C LEU A 39 0.82 11.39 14.55
N GLU A 40 0.23 11.53 13.36
CA GLU A 40 -1.20 11.79 13.25
C GLU A 40 -1.97 10.60 13.82
N THR A 41 -2.63 10.80 14.95
CA THR A 41 -3.29 9.74 15.68
C THR A 41 -4.65 9.44 15.03
N TYR A 42 -4.63 8.66 13.94
CA TYR A 42 -5.83 8.26 13.19
C TYR A 42 -6.16 6.78 13.40
N THR A 43 -7.40 6.48 13.81
CA THR A 43 -7.93 5.11 13.86
C THR A 43 -9.21 5.03 13.03
N PRO A 44 -9.24 4.20 11.96
CA PRO A 44 -10.44 4.07 11.12
C PRO A 44 -11.59 3.38 11.86
N SER A 45 -12.83 3.81 11.57
CA SER A 45 -14.05 3.31 12.24
C SER A 45 -14.43 1.87 11.89
N TRP A 46 -14.01 1.39 10.72
CA TRP A 46 -14.27 0.03 10.23
C TRP A 46 -13.37 -1.03 10.88
N LEU A 47 -12.29 -0.63 11.57
CA LEU A 47 -11.36 -1.54 12.22
C LEU A 47 -11.82 -1.81 13.66
N GLN A 48 -12.28 -3.03 13.96
CA GLN A 48 -12.64 -3.44 15.31
C GLN A 48 -11.40 -3.65 16.20
N THR A 49 -10.86 -2.55 16.73
CA THR A 49 -9.72 -2.55 17.66
C THR A 49 -10.00 -1.64 18.86
N PRO A 50 -10.86 -2.07 19.82
CA PRO A 50 -11.34 -1.20 20.90
C PRO A 50 -10.21 -0.70 21.82
N ARG A 51 -9.19 -1.53 22.06
CA ARG A 51 -8.02 -1.14 22.87
C ARG A 51 -7.16 -0.10 22.17
N LEU A 52 -6.94 -0.26 20.87
CA LEU A 52 -6.14 0.67 20.07
C LEU A 52 -6.85 2.01 19.91
N LYS A 53 -8.17 1.99 19.66
CA LYS A 53 -9.00 3.20 19.59
C LYS A 53 -8.91 3.99 20.89
N ARG A 54 -9.04 3.33 22.05
CA ARG A 54 -8.92 4.00 23.36
C ARG A 54 -7.53 4.63 23.56
N LEU A 55 -6.46 3.95 23.13
CA LEU A 55 -5.11 4.49 23.20
C LEU A 55 -4.95 5.72 22.29
N ALA A 56 -5.45 5.63 21.07
CA ALA A 56 -5.45 6.74 20.13
C ALA A 56 -6.20 7.97 20.68
N GLU A 57 -7.36 7.78 21.30
CA GLU A 57 -8.12 8.85 21.94
C GLU A 57 -7.33 9.51 23.09
N ILE A 58 -6.70 8.72 23.97
CA ILE A 58 -5.91 9.23 25.10
C ILE A 58 -4.70 10.03 24.60
N VAL A 59 -3.95 9.49 23.63
CA VAL A 59 -2.75 10.15 23.08
C VAL A 59 -3.13 11.43 22.34
N SER A 60 -4.21 11.41 21.57
CA SER A 60 -4.71 12.61 20.88
C SER A 60 -5.09 13.72 21.85
N GLN A 61 -5.78 13.41 22.96
CA GLN A 61 -6.13 14.40 23.99
C GLN A 61 -4.89 14.98 24.68
N GLN A 62 -3.89 14.14 24.98
CA GLN A 62 -2.64 14.59 25.60
C GLN A 62 -1.84 15.50 24.66
N ALA A 63 -1.78 15.19 23.37
CA ALA A 63 -1.11 16.02 22.38
C ALA A 63 -1.74 17.42 22.30
N ILE A 64 -3.07 17.52 22.27
CA ILE A 64 -3.80 18.79 22.28
C ILE A 64 -3.50 19.58 23.57
N ALA A 65 -3.58 18.94 24.73
CA ALA A 65 -3.32 19.60 26.01
C ALA A 65 -1.87 20.08 26.18
N GLN A 66 -0.89 19.39 25.58
CA GLN A 66 0.49 19.85 25.54
C GLN A 66 0.66 21.05 24.61
N GLN A 67 -0.02 21.05 23.47
CA GLN A 67 -0.01 22.15 22.53
C GLN A 67 -0.63 23.42 23.14
N GLU A 68 -1.77 23.31 23.81
CA GLU A 68 -2.41 24.42 24.55
C GLU A 68 -1.51 25.02 25.65
N LYS A 69 -0.70 24.20 26.32
CA LYS A 69 0.25 24.65 27.34
C LYS A 69 1.48 25.38 26.78
N LEU A 70 1.84 25.12 25.54
CA LEU A 70 2.97 25.77 24.86
C LEU A 70 2.57 27.13 24.27
N GLU A 71 1.28 27.36 24.07
CA GLU A 71 0.73 28.61 23.52
C GLU A 71 0.40 29.67 24.59
N PHE A 72 0.63 29.39 25.88
CA PHE A 72 0.43 30.29 27.02
C PHE A 72 1.75 30.59 27.74
#